data_AF-A0A0U1X6D5-F1
#
_entry.id   AF-A0A0U1X6D5-F1
#
_cell.length_a   1.000
_cell.length_b   1.000
_cell.length_c   1.000
_cell.angle_alpha   90.00
_cell.angle_beta   90.00
_cell.angle_gamma   90.00
#
_symmetry.space_group_name_H-M   'P 1'
#
loop_
_entity.id
_entity.type
_entity.pdbx_description
1 polymer ?
#
loop_
_entity_poly.entity_id
_entity_poly.type
_entity_poly.pdbx_seq_one_letter_code
_entity_poly.pdbx_strand_id
1 'polypeptide(L)'
;MTYFMFMLLGALIVGLIGVASNPTPYFAALGLVVAAGVGCGILVGCGGSFLSLVLFLIYLGGMLVVFAYSAALAAEPFPEAWGSRSVAGYVLVYLLGVVLMAGVFWGGWYEGSWVIIDELKEFSVMRGDVGGVAVMYSFGGAMLVICAWVLLLTLLVVLELTRGLSRGTLRAV
;
A
#
# COMPACT_ATOMS: atom_id res chain seq x y z
N MET A 1 -0.72 22.42 -9.15
CA MET A 1 -0.58 20.95 -9.11
C MET A 1 0.53 20.50 -8.17
N THR A 2 1.73 21.08 -8.25
CA THR A 2 2.89 20.71 -7.41
C THR A 2 2.63 20.77 -5.90
N TYR A 3 2.06 21.86 -5.37
CA TYR A 3 1.77 21.98 -3.93
C TYR A 3 0.76 20.93 -3.42
N PHE A 4 -0.27 20.63 -4.22
CA PHE A 4 -1.27 19.62 -3.87
C PHE A 4 -0.64 18.21 -3.82
N MET A 5 0.18 17.87 -4.81
CA MET A 5 0.93 16.60 -4.85
C MET A 5 1.94 16.50 -3.70
N PHE A 6 2.60 17.60 -3.35
CA PHE A 6 3.49 17.66 -2.19
C PHE A 6 2.74 17.41 -0.87
N MET A 7 1.55 18.00 -0.71
CA MET A 7 0.68 17.71 0.43
C MET A 7 0.25 16.24 0.47
N LEU A 8 -0.08 15.63 -0.68
CA LEU A 8 -0.40 14.20 -0.76
C LEU A 8 0.81 13.34 -0.40
N LEU A 9 2.02 13.65 -0.86
CA LEU A 9 3.24 12.93 -0.47
C LEU A 9 3.49 13.03 1.04
N GLY A 10 3.31 14.22 1.63
CA GLY A 10 3.37 14.40 3.07
C GLY A 10 2.33 13.53 3.80
N ALA A 11 1.08 13.53 3.32
CA ALA A 11 0.02 12.70 3.88
C ALA A 11 0.29 11.19 3.75
N LEU A 12 0.92 10.76 2.64
CA LEU A 12 1.36 9.38 2.43
C LEU A 12 2.41 8.98 3.47
N ILE A 13 3.40 9.83 3.71
CA ILE A 13 4.45 9.60 4.73
C ILE A 13 3.82 9.47 6.12
N VAL A 14 2.91 10.39 6.48
CA VAL A 14 2.20 10.32 7.78
C VAL A 14 1.39 9.03 7.90
N GLY A 15 0.69 8.61 6.84
CA GLY A 15 -0.02 7.33 6.81
C GLY A 15 0.90 6.14 7.03
N LEU A 16 2.06 6.11 6.37
CA LEU A 16 3.07 5.06 6.54
C LEU A 16 3.69 5.05 7.95
N ILE A 17 3.96 6.20 8.55
CA ILE A 17 4.42 6.30 9.95
C ILE A 17 3.39 5.70 10.89
N GLY A 18 2.10 5.99 10.66
CA GLY A 18 1.00 5.43 11.43
C GLY A 18 1.00 3.90 11.44
N VAL A 19 1.34 3.27 10.30
CA VAL A 19 1.44 1.80 10.17
C VAL A 19 2.75 1.27 10.77
N ALA A 20 3.87 1.95 10.50
CA ALA A 20 5.20 1.54 10.95
C ALA A 20 5.38 1.64 12.48
N SER A 21 4.60 2.49 13.14
CA SER A 21 4.59 2.62 14.61
C SER A 21 4.08 1.39 15.37
N ASN A 22 3.72 0.32 14.65
CA ASN A 22 3.20 -0.95 15.19
C ASN A 22 2.07 -0.76 16.21
N PRO A 23 1.01 -0.01 15.89
CA PRO A 23 -0.19 -0.01 16.73
C PRO A 23 -0.94 -1.34 16.57
N THR A 24 -1.96 -1.59 17.39
CA THR A 24 -2.78 -2.79 17.20
C THR A 24 -3.40 -2.85 15.79
N PRO A 25 -3.63 -4.07 15.25
CA PRO A 25 -4.00 -4.28 13.84
C PRO A 25 -5.19 -3.43 13.34
N TYR A 26 -6.17 -3.12 14.19
CA TYR A 26 -7.30 -2.25 13.85
C TYR A 26 -6.87 -0.82 13.51
N PHE A 27 -6.03 -0.22 14.34
CA PHE A 27 -5.54 1.15 14.10
C PHE A 27 -4.51 1.16 12.96
N ALA A 28 -3.72 0.09 12.81
CA ALA A 28 -2.82 -0.08 11.67
C ALA A 28 -3.60 -0.13 10.34
N ALA A 29 -4.74 -0.82 10.30
CA ALA A 29 -5.61 -0.87 9.12
C ALA A 29 -6.08 0.52 8.69
N LEU A 30 -6.45 1.40 9.64
CA LEU A 30 -6.84 2.78 9.33
C LEU A 30 -5.68 3.57 8.72
N GLY A 31 -4.46 3.42 9.24
CA GLY A 31 -3.27 4.03 8.65
C GLY A 31 -3.01 3.55 7.22
N LEU A 32 -3.18 2.25 6.97
CA LEU A 32 -3.08 1.65 5.63
C LEU A 32 -4.15 2.16 4.68
N VAL A 33 -5.39 2.36 5.14
CA VAL A 33 -6.47 2.93 4.32
C VAL A 33 -6.13 4.34 3.88
N VAL A 34 -5.63 5.17 4.80
CA VAL A 34 -5.20 6.54 4.48
C VAL A 34 -4.03 6.52 3.50
N ALA A 35 -3.01 5.69 3.75
CA ALA A 35 -1.84 5.58 2.86
C ALA A 35 -2.24 5.11 1.45
N ALA A 36 -3.09 4.10 1.33
CA ALA A 36 -3.57 3.60 0.05
C ALA A 36 -4.45 4.62 -0.69
N GLY A 37 -5.38 5.30 0.00
CA GLY A 37 -6.24 6.31 -0.60
C GLY A 37 -5.46 7.54 -1.10
N VAL A 38 -4.49 8.01 -0.31
CA VAL A 38 -3.59 9.09 -0.72
C VAL A 38 -2.69 8.64 -1.88
N GLY A 39 -2.18 7.40 -1.85
CA GLY A 39 -1.42 6.79 -2.93
C GLY A 39 -2.20 6.73 -4.25
N CYS A 40 -3.50 6.37 -4.20
CA CYS A 40 -4.39 6.45 -5.37
C CYS A 40 -4.48 7.89 -5.90
N GLY A 41 -4.61 8.88 -5.02
CA GLY A 41 -4.65 10.30 -5.42
C GLY A 41 -3.37 10.75 -6.15
N ILE A 42 -2.20 10.31 -5.67
CA ILE A 42 -0.91 10.58 -6.32
C ILE A 42 -0.86 9.91 -7.70
N LEU A 43 -1.26 8.64 -7.80
CA LEU A 43 -1.28 7.91 -9.07
C LEU A 43 -2.20 8.57 -10.11
N VAL A 44 -3.41 8.97 -9.71
CA VAL A 44 -4.34 9.68 -10.59
C VAL A 44 -3.74 11.00 -11.06
N GLY A 45 -3.12 11.76 -10.15
CA GLY A 45 -2.48 13.02 -10.49
C GLY A 45 -1.26 12.87 -11.40
N CYS A 46 -0.63 11.70 -11.45
CA CYS A 46 0.53 11.40 -12.30
C CYS A 46 0.18 10.78 -13.67
N GLY A 47 -1.07 10.41 -13.95
CA GLY A 47 -1.38 9.68 -15.19
C GLY A 47 -2.00 8.29 -15.02
N GLY A 48 -1.80 7.68 -13.86
CA GLY A 48 -2.02 6.24 -13.63
C GLY A 48 -3.44 5.91 -13.16
N SER A 49 -4.47 6.21 -13.96
CA SER A 49 -5.86 5.96 -13.56
C SER A 49 -6.17 4.47 -13.42
N PHE A 50 -5.66 3.59 -14.29
CA PHE A 50 -5.91 2.16 -14.18
C PHE A 50 -5.16 1.57 -12.98
N LEU A 51 -3.88 1.94 -12.79
CA LEU A 51 -3.10 1.48 -11.65
C LEU A 51 -3.69 1.96 -10.32
N SER A 52 -4.25 3.18 -10.28
CA SER A 52 -4.94 3.70 -9.09
C SER A 52 -6.19 2.87 -8.72
N LEU A 53 -6.96 2.43 -9.72
CA LEU A 53 -8.13 1.56 -9.52
C LEU A 53 -7.71 0.16 -9.06
N VAL A 54 -6.64 -0.40 -9.63
CA VAL A 54 -6.08 -1.69 -9.20
C VAL A 54 -5.63 -1.62 -7.73
N LEU A 55 -4.91 -0.56 -7.34
CA LEU A 55 -4.51 -0.35 -5.94
C LEU A 55 -5.75 -0.25 -5.04
N PHE A 56 -6.74 0.57 -5.42
CA PHE A 56 -7.96 0.72 -4.64
C PHE A 56 -8.71 -0.61 -4.49
N LEU A 57 -8.95 -1.34 -5.58
CA LEU A 57 -9.73 -2.58 -5.54
C LEU A 57 -9.00 -3.72 -4.84
N ILE A 58 -7.72 -3.96 -5.17
CA ILE A 58 -7.00 -5.11 -4.62
C ILE A 58 -6.51 -4.82 -3.20
N TYR A 59 -5.97 -3.63 -2.94
CA TYR A 59 -5.40 -3.28 -1.64
C TYR A 59 -6.50 -2.93 -0.62
N LEU A 60 -7.34 -1.94 -0.92
CA LEU A 60 -8.43 -1.53 -0.01
C LEU A 60 -9.58 -2.53 -0.01
N GLY A 61 -10.02 -2.99 -1.19
CA GLY A 61 -11.14 -3.91 -1.30
C GLY A 61 -10.82 -5.36 -0.95
N GLY A 62 -9.66 -5.87 -1.38
CA GLY A 62 -9.26 -7.26 -1.17
C GLY A 62 -8.51 -7.48 0.14
N MET A 63 -7.26 -7.03 0.18
CA MET A 63 -6.34 -7.38 1.27
C MET A 63 -6.74 -6.75 2.61
N LEU A 64 -7.18 -5.49 2.61
CA LEU A 64 -7.57 -4.82 3.85
C LEU A 64 -8.84 -5.40 4.48
N VAL A 65 -9.79 -5.91 3.69
CA VAL A 65 -10.99 -6.57 4.23
C VAL A 65 -10.63 -7.88 4.92
N VAL A 66 -9.77 -8.70 4.30
CA VAL A 66 -9.30 -9.96 4.91
C VAL A 66 -8.42 -9.69 6.14
N PHE A 67 -7.61 -8.63 6.09
CA PHE A 67 -6.82 -8.17 7.23
C PHE A 67 -7.70 -7.73 8.40
N ALA A 68 -8.73 -6.90 8.15
CA ALA A 68 -9.67 -6.45 9.15
C ALA A 68 -10.47 -7.62 9.76
N TYR A 69 -10.85 -8.61 8.95
CA TYR A 69 -11.51 -9.82 9.43
C TYR A 69 -10.59 -10.66 10.35
N SER A 70 -9.33 -10.84 9.97
CA SER A 70 -8.35 -11.55 10.81
C SER A 70 -8.04 -10.79 12.10
N ALA A 71 -7.93 -9.46 12.02
CA ALA A 71 -7.76 -8.59 13.18
C ALA A 71 -8.96 -8.69 14.14
N ALA A 72 -10.19 -8.74 13.59
CA ALA A 72 -11.44 -8.98 14.34
C ALA A 72 -11.40 -10.29 15.14
N LEU A 73 -10.84 -11.36 14.56
CA LEU A 73 -10.70 -12.65 15.22
C LEU A 73 -9.58 -12.68 16.28
N ALA A 74 -8.55 -11.85 16.13
CA ALA A 74 -7.42 -11.73 17.05
C ALA A 74 -7.57 -10.55 18.04
N ALA A 75 -8.80 -10.10 18.30
CA ALA A 75 -9.06 -8.94 19.15
C ALA A 75 -8.60 -9.18 20.59
N GLU A 76 -7.59 -8.43 21.04
CA GLU A 76 -7.23 -8.38 22.46
C GLU A 76 -8.15 -7.40 23.21
N PRO A 77 -8.50 -7.68 24.49
CA PRO A 77 -9.44 -6.86 25.27
C PRO A 77 -8.94 -5.45 25.59
N PHE A 78 -7.61 -5.20 25.53
CA PHE A 78 -7.00 -3.89 25.76
C PHE A 78 -6.13 -3.49 24.57
N PRO A 79 -6.72 -2.98 23.47
CA PRO A 79 -5.95 -2.65 22.28
C PRO A 79 -5.04 -1.44 22.53
N GLU A 80 -3.74 -1.57 22.25
CA GLU A 80 -2.85 -0.42 22.17
C GLU A 80 -3.27 0.49 21.01
N ALA A 81 -3.81 1.66 21.37
CA ALA A 81 -4.15 2.73 20.45
C ALA A 81 -2.93 3.63 20.19
N TRP A 82 -3.04 4.52 19.19
CA TRP A 82 -1.98 5.51 18.87
C TRP A 82 -1.59 6.40 20.05
N GLY A 83 -2.48 6.58 21.04
CA GLY A 83 -2.20 7.34 22.26
C GLY A 83 -1.43 6.57 23.35
N SER A 84 -1.10 5.30 23.15
CA SER A 84 -0.28 4.55 24.10
C SER A 84 1.15 5.11 24.12
N ARG A 85 1.80 5.08 25.30
CA ARG A 85 3.12 5.66 25.49
C ARG A 85 4.20 4.97 24.64
N SER A 86 4.02 3.68 24.36
CA SER A 86 4.86 2.86 23.47
C SER A 86 4.77 3.35 22.02
N VAL A 87 3.55 3.34 21.46
CA VAL A 87 3.30 3.73 20.05
C VAL A 87 3.64 5.20 19.81
N ALA A 88 3.28 6.09 20.74
CA ALA A 88 3.63 7.51 20.65
C ALA A 88 5.15 7.74 20.61
N GLY A 89 5.93 6.93 21.34
CA GLY A 89 7.39 6.94 21.28
C GLY A 89 7.90 6.56 19.89
N TYR A 90 7.37 5.49 19.30
CA TYR A 90 7.74 5.08 17.94
C TYR A 90 7.38 6.13 16.90
N VAL A 91 6.17 6.71 16.96
CA VAL A 91 5.74 7.80 16.07
C VAL A 91 6.72 8.98 16.15
N LEU A 92 7.12 9.37 17.36
CA LEU A 92 8.05 10.48 17.55
C LEU A 92 9.43 10.20 16.94
N VAL A 93 9.95 8.98 17.12
CA VAL A 93 11.23 8.55 16.53
C VAL A 93 11.15 8.55 15.00
N TYR A 94 10.07 8.01 14.42
CA TYR A 94 9.90 8.00 12.97
C TYR A 94 9.74 9.41 12.40
N LEU A 95 8.98 10.29 13.07
CA LEU A 95 8.86 11.69 12.67
C LEU A 95 10.20 12.43 12.74
N LEU A 96 10.95 12.27 13.84
CA LEU A 96 12.29 12.84 13.98
C LEU A 96 13.23 12.34 12.87
N GLY A 97 13.21 11.04 12.57
CA GLY A 97 13.99 10.45 11.50
C GLY A 97 13.67 11.06 10.14
N VAL A 98 12.38 11.20 9.81
CA VAL A 98 11.93 11.84 8.55
C VAL A 98 12.36 13.30 8.47
N VAL A 99 12.21 14.08 9.55
CA VAL A 99 12.59 15.50 9.58
C VAL A 99 14.10 15.67 9.47
N LEU A 100 14.90 14.85 10.17
CA LEU A 100 16.36 14.88 10.06
C LEU A 100 16.82 14.56 8.64
N MET A 101 16.26 13.50 8.03
CA MET A 101 16.55 13.16 6.64
C MET A 101 16.16 14.30 5.70
N ALA A 102 14.95 14.86 5.83
CA ALA A 102 14.53 16.01 5.03
C ALA A 102 15.47 17.22 5.18
N GLY A 103 15.99 17.48 6.39
CA GLY A 103 16.96 18.53 6.65
C GLY A 103 18.34 18.28 6.01
N VAL A 104 18.81 17.02 5.99
CA VAL A 104 20.07 16.65 5.31
C VAL A 104 19.92 16.79 3.78
N PHE A 105 18.76 16.42 3.23
CA PHE A 105 18.47 16.51 1.80
C PHE A 105 17.93 17.88 1.35
N TRP A 106 17.96 18.89 2.22
CA TRP A 106 17.43 20.23 1.91
C TRP A 106 18.28 20.99 0.87
N GLY A 107 19.55 20.62 0.70
CA GLY A 107 20.49 21.28 -0.22
C GLY A 107 20.41 20.78 -1.66
N GLY A 108 19.80 21.57 -2.55
CA GLY A 108 20.00 21.49 -4.02
C GLY A 108 19.36 20.31 -4.77
N TRP A 109 18.83 19.30 -4.08
CA TRP A 109 18.19 18.15 -4.74
C TRP A 109 16.78 18.43 -5.31
N TYR A 110 16.19 19.58 -4.96
CA TYR A 110 14.84 19.99 -5.37
C TYR A 110 14.75 20.67 -6.75
N GLU A 111 15.82 20.65 -7.57
CA GLU A 111 15.77 21.23 -8.92
C GLU A 111 14.99 20.37 -9.93
N GLY A 112 14.64 19.13 -9.59
CA GLY A 112 13.73 18.30 -10.36
C GLY A 112 12.26 18.69 -10.13
N SER A 113 11.82 19.78 -10.75
CA SER A 113 10.38 20.06 -10.91
C SER A 113 9.68 18.77 -11.36
N TRP A 114 8.64 18.36 -10.63
CA TRP A 114 7.77 17.25 -10.99
C TRP A 114 7.02 17.61 -12.28
N VAL A 115 7.70 17.49 -13.42
CA VAL A 115 7.08 17.54 -14.74
C VAL A 115 6.31 16.24 -14.88
N ILE A 116 4.99 16.34 -14.73
CA ILE A 116 4.08 15.24 -15.05
C ILE A 116 4.27 14.97 -16.54
N ILE A 117 4.91 13.84 -16.87
CA ILE A 117 5.25 13.44 -18.24
C ILE A 117 3.99 13.38 -19.13
N ASP A 118 2.80 13.22 -18.53
CA ASP A 118 1.50 13.21 -19.22
C ASP A 118 1.15 14.57 -19.85
N GLU A 119 1.58 15.72 -19.29
CA GLU A 119 1.29 17.05 -19.87
C GLU A 119 2.12 17.36 -21.13
N LEU A 120 3.25 16.67 -21.35
CA LEU A 120 4.02 16.81 -22.60
C LEU A 120 3.43 15.97 -23.75
N LYS A 121 2.41 15.16 -23.47
CA LYS A 121 1.85 14.16 -24.39
C LYS A 121 0.40 14.46 -24.75
N GLU A 122 0.05 15.73 -24.88
CA GLU A 122 -1.30 16.20 -25.27
C GLU A 122 -1.81 15.60 -26.60
N PHE A 123 -0.94 15.01 -27.43
CA PHE A 123 -1.29 14.42 -28.72
C PHE A 123 -1.53 12.90 -28.71
N SER A 124 -1.44 12.21 -27.56
CA SER A 124 -1.76 10.77 -27.53
C SER A 124 -3.18 10.49 -27.04
N VAL A 125 -4.03 9.95 -27.93
CA VAL A 125 -5.41 9.53 -27.64
C VAL A 125 -5.46 8.39 -26.60
N MET A 126 -4.39 7.60 -26.48
CA MET A 126 -4.25 6.50 -25.53
C MET A 126 -3.29 6.88 -24.40
N ARG A 127 -3.80 6.83 -23.15
CA ARG A 127 -2.97 6.97 -21.95
C ARG A 127 -2.03 5.77 -21.82
N GLY A 128 -0.79 6.02 -21.42
CA GLY A 128 0.26 5.00 -21.34
C GLY A 128 -0.11 3.80 -20.45
N ASP A 129 -0.86 4.04 -19.38
CA ASP A 129 -1.33 3.02 -18.43
C ASP A 129 -2.23 1.96 -19.13
N VAL A 130 -3.22 2.41 -19.91
CA VAL A 130 -4.13 1.52 -20.65
C VAL A 130 -3.42 0.78 -21.78
N GLY A 131 -2.49 1.46 -22.47
CA GLY A 131 -1.64 0.82 -23.48
C GLY A 131 -0.74 -0.27 -22.90
N GLY A 132 -0.19 -0.05 -21.69
CA GLY A 132 0.61 -1.06 -20.98
C GLY A 132 -0.18 -2.33 -20.66
N VAL A 133 -1.45 -2.20 -20.26
CA VAL A 133 -2.33 -3.34 -20.01
C VAL A 133 -2.56 -4.16 -21.28
N ALA A 134 -2.74 -3.52 -22.43
CA ALA A 134 -2.91 -4.24 -23.70
C ALA A 134 -1.66 -5.07 -24.06
N VAL A 135 -0.46 -4.53 -23.82
CA VAL A 135 0.81 -5.24 -24.08
C VAL A 135 1.02 -6.41 -23.13
N MET A 136 0.53 -6.35 -21.89
CA MET A 136 0.56 -7.49 -20.97
C MET A 136 -0.19 -8.70 -21.54
N TYR A 137 -1.34 -8.49 -22.19
CA TYR A 137 -2.11 -9.58 -22.79
C TYR A 137 -1.57 -10.05 -24.14
N SER A 138 -0.83 -9.20 -24.87
CA SER A 138 -0.28 -9.59 -26.17
C SER A 138 1.08 -10.28 -26.05
N PHE A 139 2.09 -9.62 -25.47
CA PHE A 139 3.45 -10.13 -25.35
C PHE A 139 3.76 -10.70 -23.96
N GLY A 140 3.01 -10.28 -22.93
CA GLY A 140 3.23 -10.70 -21.54
C GLY A 140 2.63 -12.06 -21.15
N GLY A 141 2.09 -12.83 -22.10
CA GLY A 141 1.36 -14.08 -21.82
C GLY A 141 2.14 -15.09 -20.97
N ALA A 142 3.45 -15.26 -21.22
CA ALA A 142 4.29 -16.17 -20.44
C ALA A 142 4.36 -15.76 -18.95
N MET A 143 4.49 -14.46 -18.65
CA MET A 143 4.47 -13.95 -17.28
C MET A 143 3.10 -14.13 -16.63
N LEU A 144 2.00 -13.94 -17.37
CA LEU A 144 0.65 -14.17 -16.85
C LEU A 144 0.43 -15.64 -16.45
N VAL A 145 0.93 -16.60 -17.24
CA VAL A 145 0.85 -18.03 -16.91
C VAL A 145 1.64 -18.34 -15.64
N ILE A 146 2.84 -17.79 -15.49
CA ILE A 146 3.66 -17.96 -14.27
C ILE A 146 2.93 -17.36 -13.05
N CYS A 147 2.38 -16.14 -13.16
CA CYS A 147 1.61 -15.52 -12.08
C CYS A 147 0.38 -16.36 -11.68
N ALA A 148 -0.40 -16.84 -12.65
CA ALA A 148 -1.56 -17.70 -12.39
C ALA A 148 -1.15 -19.01 -11.71
N TRP A 149 -0.04 -19.61 -12.15
CA TRP A 149 0.49 -20.83 -11.54
C TRP A 149 0.91 -20.61 -10.08
N VAL A 150 1.64 -19.52 -9.79
CA VAL A 150 2.03 -19.16 -8.43
C VAL A 150 0.81 -18.92 -7.56
N LEU A 151 -0.21 -18.20 -8.04
CA LEU A 151 -1.45 -17.98 -7.29
C LEU A 151 -2.18 -19.29 -6.99
N LEU A 152 -2.26 -20.21 -7.95
CA LEU A 152 -2.86 -21.54 -7.74
C LEU A 152 -2.08 -22.36 -6.70
N LEU A 153 -0.74 -22.35 -6.77
CA LEU A 153 0.08 -22.99 -5.75
C LEU A 153 -0.13 -22.37 -4.37
N THR A 154 -0.20 -21.04 -4.26
CA THR A 154 -0.47 -20.38 -2.96
C THR A 154 -1.83 -20.77 -2.40
N LEU A 155 -2.86 -20.91 -3.24
CA LEU A 155 -4.18 -21.39 -2.82
C LEU A 155 -4.09 -22.80 -2.23
N LEU A 156 -3.39 -23.73 -2.89
CA LEU A 156 -3.19 -25.09 -2.39
C LEU A 156 -2.41 -25.11 -1.07
N VAL A 157 -1.38 -24.28 -0.96
CA VAL A 157 -0.60 -24.13 0.29
C VAL A 157 -1.50 -23.63 1.42
N VAL A 158 -2.29 -22.59 1.20
CA VAL A 158 -3.20 -22.04 2.23
C VAL A 158 -4.29 -23.07 2.61
N LEU A 159 -4.82 -23.83 1.65
CA LEU A 159 -5.79 -24.90 1.91
C LEU A 159 -5.19 -26.03 2.76
N GLU A 160 -3.97 -26.48 2.48
CA GLU A 160 -3.30 -27.51 3.28
C GLU A 160 -2.92 -26.99 4.68
N LEU A 161 -2.47 -25.72 4.80
CA LEU A 161 -2.19 -25.09 6.09
C LEU A 161 -3.45 -24.98 6.98
N THR A 162 -4.59 -24.63 6.39
CA THR A 162 -5.87 -24.47 7.12
C THR A 162 -6.61 -25.79 7.35
N ARG A 163 -6.24 -26.88 6.65
CA ARG A 163 -6.78 -28.25 6.83
C ARG A 163 -6.37 -28.93 8.16
N GLY A 164 -5.70 -28.21 9.05
CA GLY A 164 -5.10 -28.66 10.30
C GLY A 164 -6.02 -29.40 11.29
N LEU A 165 -7.34 -29.32 11.17
CA LEU A 165 -8.27 -30.10 12.02
C LEU A 165 -8.11 -31.62 11.85
N SER A 166 -7.57 -32.11 10.73
CA SER A 166 -7.51 -33.55 10.43
C SER A 166 -6.14 -34.21 10.62
N ARG A 167 -5.01 -33.48 10.47
CA ARG A 167 -3.66 -34.09 10.47
C ARG A 167 -2.50 -33.19 11.00
N GLY A 168 -2.75 -32.03 11.61
CA GLY A 168 -1.71 -31.10 12.07
C GLY A 168 -1.48 -31.09 13.60
N THR A 169 -0.25 -30.79 14.03
CA THR A 169 0.16 -30.60 15.44
C THR A 169 -0.41 -29.35 16.10
N LEU A 170 -1.06 -28.46 15.34
CA LEU A 170 -1.80 -27.30 15.83
C LEU A 170 -3.22 -27.71 16.25
N ARG A 171 -3.33 -28.54 17.29
CA ARG A 171 -4.59 -28.64 18.02
C ARG A 171 -4.77 -27.34 18.80
N ALA A 172 -5.89 -26.67 18.56
CA ALA A 172 -6.42 -25.70 19.50
C ALA A 172 -6.65 -26.40 20.85
N VAL A 173 -6.02 -25.85 21.89
CA VAL A 173 -6.54 -25.88 23.25
C VAL A 173 -7.67 -24.87 23.32
#